data_AF-A0AAE1UWB9-F1
#
_entry.id   AF-A0AAE1UWB9-F1
#
_cell.length_a   1.000
_cell.length_b   1.000
_cell.length_c   1.000
_cell.angle_alpha   90.00
_cell.angle_beta   90.00
_cell.angle_gamma   90.00
#
_symmetry.space_group_name_H-M   'P 1'
#
loop_
_entity.id
_entity.type
_entity.pdbx_description
1 polymer ?
#
loop_
_entity_poly.entity_id
_entity_poly.type
_entity_poly.pdbx_seq_one_letter_code
_entity_poly.pdbx_strand_id
1 'polypeptide(L)'
;MGSAYTSPSILQSSTTCLAPSPFQSQESQSNSLNFCSATRFLEPHFHKSSKILIPKSPFSVISPLKCAKVHRMQTQVEDSVKPIVDPHDIDSKLLQKLAYDALVWCSLNGLLVGDRNSKRSGTVPGVDMVHAPVALLPMSFPESHWKQSCEVAPIFNELVDRVSQDGEFLQQSLSRTKKADPFTSRLLEIHSKMLEINKIEEIRLGLHRSDYMLDEQTKLLLQIELNTISSSFSGLSCLVSELHRSLLQQYREDIALDPNRIPTNNAANQFAEALAKAWNEYGDPRAVILFVVQAEERNMYDQHWLSASLRERHQVTTIRKTLAEIDALGELQQDGTLVVDGQAVAVIYFRAGYAPSDYHSESEWRARLLMEQSRAVKCPSISYHLAGTKKIQQELAKPNVLERFLENKDDIAKLRKCFAGLWSLDESDTVKDAIERPGLYVMKPQREGGGNNIYGEDVKEALLKLQKEGTGSDAAYILMQRIFPNISHSILMREGIPHKEQTISELGVYGSYLRNKDEVLINEQAGYLMRTKVSSSNEGGVAAGFAVLDSIYLV
;
A
#
# COMPACT_ATOMS: atom_id res chain seq x y z
N MET A 1 -6.82 -37.78 -55.49
CA MET A 1 -5.50 -38.15 -56.05
C MET A 1 -4.48 -37.46 -55.14
N GLY A 2 -4.01 -38.08 -54.06
CA GLY A 2 -2.92 -39.07 -54.06
C GLY A 2 -1.63 -38.37 -54.52
N SER A 3 -0.59 -38.13 -53.71
CA SER A 3 0.08 -39.12 -52.86
C SER A 3 1.00 -38.44 -51.83
N ALA A 4 1.06 -39.06 -50.65
CA ALA A 4 2.04 -38.85 -49.59
C ALA A 4 3.33 -39.68 -49.84
N TYR A 5 4.22 -39.67 -48.83
CA TYR A 5 5.39 -40.55 -48.58
C TYR A 5 6.72 -40.03 -49.14
N THR A 6 7.87 -40.04 -48.44
CA THR A 6 8.29 -40.70 -47.19
C THR A 6 9.70 -40.18 -46.83
N SER A 7 10.03 -40.08 -45.54
CA SER A 7 11.42 -40.09 -45.05
C SER A 7 12.09 -41.45 -45.31
N PRO A 8 13.43 -41.54 -45.26
CA PRO A 8 13.98 -42.37 -44.19
C PRO A 8 15.29 -41.85 -43.57
N SER A 9 15.60 -42.53 -42.47
CA SER A 9 16.54 -42.30 -41.39
C SER A 9 17.84 -43.12 -41.49
N ILE A 10 18.94 -42.56 -40.97
CA ILE A 10 19.99 -43.18 -40.10
C ILE A 10 20.90 -44.29 -40.69
N LEU A 11 22.25 -44.15 -40.56
CA LEU A 11 23.17 -45.01 -39.76
C LEU A 11 24.68 -44.75 -40.03
N GLN A 12 25.43 -44.69 -38.91
CA GLN A 12 26.81 -45.18 -38.65
C GLN A 12 28.03 -44.45 -39.29
N SER A 13 29.18 -44.24 -38.62
CA SER A 13 29.72 -44.68 -37.31
C SER A 13 31.09 -44.03 -37.03
N SER A 14 31.39 -43.78 -35.74
CA SER A 14 32.68 -43.98 -35.00
C SER A 14 33.97 -43.28 -35.45
N THR A 15 34.97 -42.87 -34.64
CA THR A 15 35.25 -42.63 -33.20
C THR A 15 36.76 -42.26 -33.17
N THR A 16 37.19 -41.23 -32.43
CA THR A 16 38.46 -41.09 -31.66
C THR A 16 38.63 -39.60 -31.28
N CYS A 17 38.39 -39.19 -30.03
CA CYS A 17 39.28 -39.24 -28.86
C CYS A 17 40.54 -38.40 -29.01
N LEU A 18 40.61 -37.25 -28.36
CA LEU A 18 41.80 -36.78 -27.64
C LEU A 18 41.35 -35.90 -26.46
N ALA A 19 41.65 -36.40 -25.26
CA ALA A 19 41.46 -35.77 -23.97
C ALA A 19 42.72 -34.97 -23.57
N PRO A 20 42.66 -34.14 -22.52
CA PRO A 20 43.56 -33.02 -22.25
C PRO A 20 44.70 -33.37 -21.29
N SER A 21 45.61 -32.42 -21.04
CA SER A 21 46.37 -32.14 -19.79
C SER A 21 47.81 -31.61 -20.08
N PRO A 22 48.67 -31.24 -19.09
CA PRO A 22 48.48 -30.41 -17.87
C PRO A 22 49.67 -29.42 -17.59
N PHE A 23 49.65 -28.75 -16.41
CA PHE A 23 50.76 -28.08 -15.64
C PHE A 23 51.13 -26.63 -16.01
N GLN A 24 51.47 -25.70 -15.09
CA GLN A 24 51.39 -25.56 -13.62
C GLN A 24 51.70 -24.09 -13.24
N SER A 25 51.14 -23.65 -12.10
CA SER A 25 51.52 -22.58 -11.16
C SER A 25 52.72 -21.63 -11.42
N GLN A 26 52.49 -20.32 -11.24
CA GLN A 26 53.40 -19.45 -10.48
C GLN A 26 52.67 -18.29 -9.79
N GLU A 27 53.12 -18.00 -8.57
CA GLU A 27 52.65 -16.98 -7.62
C GLU A 27 52.99 -15.55 -8.06
N SER A 28 52.15 -14.56 -7.72
CA SER A 28 52.61 -13.22 -7.34
C SER A 28 51.54 -12.40 -6.60
N GLN A 29 51.75 -12.28 -5.29
CA GLN A 29 51.67 -11.06 -4.46
C GLN A 29 50.42 -10.14 -4.54
N SER A 30 49.60 -10.30 -3.49
CA SER A 30 49.05 -9.27 -2.58
C SER A 30 49.09 -7.79 -3.00
N ASN A 31 47.90 -7.21 -3.16
CA ASN A 31 47.61 -5.82 -2.79
C ASN A 31 46.27 -5.79 -2.04
N SER A 32 46.33 -5.98 -0.74
CA SER A 32 45.22 -5.77 0.19
C SER A 32 45.06 -4.28 0.47
N LEU A 33 44.01 -3.65 -0.08
CA LEU A 33 43.54 -2.36 0.39
C LEU A 33 42.72 -2.57 1.67
N ASN A 34 43.32 -2.17 2.79
CA ASN A 34 42.71 -2.15 4.12
C ASN A 34 41.50 -1.20 4.13
N PHE A 35 40.29 -1.74 4.26
CA PHE A 35 39.17 -1.00 4.85
C PHE A 35 39.03 -1.43 6.31
N CYS A 36 39.33 -0.50 7.21
CA CYS A 36 39.13 -0.65 8.65
C CYS A 36 37.65 -0.90 8.95
N SER A 37 37.35 -2.12 9.41
CA SER A 37 36.16 -2.45 10.18
C SER A 37 36.25 -1.78 11.56
N ALA A 38 35.25 -0.99 11.91
CA ALA A 38 35.02 -0.53 13.28
C ALA A 38 33.69 -1.12 13.79
N THR A 39 33.70 -2.39 14.14
CA THR A 39 32.74 -2.97 15.07
C THR A 39 33.04 -2.47 16.49
N ARG A 40 32.15 -1.65 17.05
CA ARG A 40 32.05 -1.45 18.51
C ARG A 40 30.73 -2.00 19.01
N PHE A 41 30.86 -3.07 19.79
CA PHE A 41 29.89 -3.57 20.75
C PHE A 41 29.52 -2.45 21.75
N LEU A 42 28.22 -2.32 22.04
CA LEU A 42 27.72 -1.63 23.23
C LEU A 42 26.83 -2.63 23.96
N GLU A 43 27.34 -3.16 25.07
CA GLU A 43 26.53 -3.81 26.11
C GLU A 43 26.04 -2.78 27.15
N PRO A 44 24.92 -3.06 27.84
CA PRO A 44 24.17 -2.07 28.61
C PRO A 44 24.63 -1.99 30.08
N HIS A 45 24.81 -0.78 30.60
CA HIS A 45 24.98 -0.55 32.03
C HIS A 45 23.62 -0.36 32.72
N PHE A 46 23.27 -1.34 33.54
CA PHE A 46 22.27 -1.26 34.60
C PHE A 46 22.62 -0.16 35.62
N HIS A 47 21.64 0.69 35.96
CA HIS A 47 21.67 1.43 37.23
C HIS A 47 20.38 1.23 38.03
N LYS A 48 20.61 0.87 39.30
CA LYS A 48 19.66 0.51 40.34
C LYS A 48 18.82 1.69 40.82
N SER A 49 17.60 1.34 41.18
CA SER A 49 16.62 2.07 42.01
C SER A 49 17.20 2.63 43.31
N SER A 50 16.82 3.87 43.63
CA SER A 50 16.76 4.38 45.01
C SER A 50 15.53 5.28 45.19
N LYS A 51 14.66 4.84 46.12
CA LYS A 51 13.55 5.60 46.71
C LYS A 51 14.11 6.74 47.58
N ILE A 52 13.38 7.85 47.75
CA ILE A 52 13.09 8.50 49.06
C ILE A 52 12.13 9.70 48.94
N LEU A 53 11.11 9.61 49.79
CA LEU A 53 10.18 10.54 50.46
C LEU A 53 9.86 11.98 49.99
N ILE A 54 8.54 12.23 50.05
CA ILE A 54 7.79 13.50 50.19
C ILE A 54 7.76 13.94 51.66
N PRO A 55 7.80 15.25 51.95
CA PRO A 55 7.13 15.80 53.14
C PRO A 55 6.12 16.93 52.82
N LYS A 56 5.08 16.99 53.64
CA LYS A 56 3.93 17.91 53.64
C LYS A 56 4.27 19.30 54.23
N SER A 57 3.39 20.26 53.92
CA SER A 57 3.34 21.69 54.31
C SER A 57 3.26 21.98 55.83
N PRO A 58 3.34 23.26 56.23
CA PRO A 58 2.09 23.96 56.61
C PRO A 58 2.01 25.48 56.25
N PHE A 59 0.78 26.00 56.36
CA PHE A 59 0.31 27.38 56.16
C PHE A 59 0.87 28.43 57.15
N SER A 60 0.98 29.69 56.71
CA SER A 60 0.53 30.87 57.48
C SER A 60 0.40 32.13 56.60
N VAL A 61 -0.57 32.97 56.97
CA VAL A 61 -1.06 34.21 56.32
C VAL A 61 -0.47 35.43 57.05
N ILE A 62 -0.18 36.55 56.35
CA ILE A 62 -0.43 37.97 56.75
C ILE A 62 -0.03 38.93 55.59
N SER A 63 -0.90 39.89 55.30
CA SER A 63 -0.92 40.93 54.26
C SER A 63 -0.14 42.23 54.64
N PRO A 64 -0.29 43.41 53.96
CA PRO A 64 -0.02 43.77 52.56
C PRO A 64 0.93 44.99 52.44
N LEU A 65 1.62 45.20 51.29
CA LEU A 65 2.25 46.51 51.00
C LEU A 65 2.31 46.86 49.50
N LYS A 66 1.55 47.92 49.19
CA LYS A 66 1.76 49.03 48.23
C LYS A 66 2.07 48.74 46.76
N CYS A 67 1.02 49.01 45.97
CA CYS A 67 0.95 49.50 44.59
C CYS A 67 2.24 50.15 44.03
N ALA A 68 2.75 49.57 42.92
CA ALA A 68 3.55 50.27 41.91
C ALA A 68 3.21 49.70 40.52
N LYS A 69 3.10 50.59 39.55
CA LYS A 69 2.59 50.39 38.18
C LYS A 69 3.28 49.25 37.42
N VAL A 70 2.49 48.33 36.87
CA VAL A 70 2.96 47.31 35.91
C VAL A 70 2.85 47.87 34.49
N HIS A 71 3.98 48.09 33.84
CA HIS A 71 4.06 48.20 32.39
C HIS A 71 3.77 46.82 31.78
N ARG A 72 2.79 46.76 30.88
CA ARG A 72 2.47 45.61 30.03
C ARG A 72 3.68 45.38 29.10
N MET A 73 4.54 44.41 29.42
CA MET A 73 5.42 43.80 28.44
C MET A 73 4.57 42.84 27.62
N GLN A 74 4.17 43.25 26.42
CA GLN A 74 3.74 42.34 25.38
C GLN A 74 4.98 41.56 24.92
N THR A 75 5.10 40.30 25.34
CA THR A 75 5.93 39.33 24.63
C THR A 75 5.20 38.99 23.33
N GLN A 76 5.49 39.73 22.26
CA GLN A 76 5.28 39.24 20.90
C GLN A 76 6.28 38.11 20.66
N VAL A 77 5.83 36.87 20.83
CA VAL A 77 6.39 35.76 20.05
C VAL A 77 5.52 35.71 18.81
N GLU A 78 5.84 36.56 17.83
CA GLU A 78 5.40 36.34 16.46
C GLU A 78 6.23 35.17 15.94
N ASP A 79 5.68 33.95 16.05
CA ASP A 79 6.00 32.90 15.09
C ASP A 79 5.46 33.37 13.74
N SER A 80 6.22 34.25 13.08
CA SER A 80 6.03 34.59 11.68
C SER A 80 6.43 33.38 10.85
N VAL A 81 5.53 32.39 10.79
CA VAL A 81 5.60 31.34 9.77
C VAL A 81 5.56 32.08 8.44
N LYS A 82 6.71 32.19 7.76
CA LYS A 82 6.75 32.71 6.40
C LYS A 82 5.71 31.94 5.59
N PRO A 83 4.81 32.60 4.86
CA PRO A 83 3.84 31.90 4.05
C PRO A 83 4.58 30.94 3.11
N ILE A 84 4.12 29.69 3.09
CA ILE A 84 4.58 28.68 2.14
C ILE A 84 4.45 29.29 0.75
N VAL A 85 5.54 29.27 -0.03
CA VAL A 85 5.54 29.76 -1.40
C VAL A 85 4.45 29.01 -2.16
N ASP A 86 3.47 29.74 -2.71
CA ASP A 86 2.47 29.14 -3.57
C ASP A 86 3.20 28.56 -4.79
N PRO A 87 3.08 27.24 -5.08
CA PRO A 87 3.74 26.64 -6.24
C PRO A 87 3.40 27.34 -7.58
N HIS A 88 2.24 28.02 -7.66
CA HIS A 88 1.87 28.79 -8.86
C HIS A 88 2.60 30.13 -8.98
N ASP A 89 3.16 30.66 -7.89
CA ASP A 89 3.95 31.90 -7.90
C ASP A 89 5.43 31.69 -8.27
N ILE A 90 5.88 30.43 -8.37
CA ILE A 90 7.22 30.09 -8.85
C ILE A 90 7.40 30.58 -10.29
N ASP A 91 8.45 31.38 -10.51
CA ASP A 91 8.77 31.94 -11.82
C ASP A 91 9.19 30.86 -12.82
N SER A 92 9.04 31.16 -14.12
CA SER A 92 9.23 30.16 -15.18
C SER A 92 10.66 29.63 -15.27
N LYS A 93 11.68 30.43 -14.91
CA LYS A 93 13.08 30.00 -14.98
C LYS A 93 13.40 29.06 -13.84
N LEU A 94 12.95 29.36 -12.62
CA LEU A 94 13.09 28.47 -11.47
C LEU A 94 12.32 27.17 -11.68
N LEU A 95 11.08 27.24 -12.20
CA LEU A 95 10.26 26.07 -12.53
C LEU A 95 10.97 25.12 -13.51
N GLN A 96 11.57 25.65 -14.58
CA GLN A 96 12.30 24.83 -15.54
C GLN A 96 13.51 24.12 -14.91
N LYS A 97 14.24 24.81 -14.01
CA LYS A 97 15.37 24.21 -13.29
C LYS A 97 14.93 23.09 -12.34
N LEU A 98 13.88 23.33 -11.55
CA LEU A 98 13.28 22.32 -10.67
C LEU A 98 12.81 21.10 -11.46
N ALA A 99 12.07 21.31 -12.54
CA ALA A 99 11.56 20.24 -13.39
C ALA A 99 12.70 19.43 -14.01
N TYR A 100 13.75 20.08 -14.51
CA TYR A 100 14.92 19.41 -15.07
C TYR A 100 15.62 18.55 -14.01
N ASP A 101 15.94 19.11 -12.84
CA ASP A 101 16.64 18.38 -11.78
C ASP A 101 15.79 17.22 -11.24
N ALA A 102 14.48 17.40 -11.14
CA ALA A 102 13.56 16.33 -10.75
C ALA A 102 13.57 15.16 -11.75
N LEU A 103 13.53 15.44 -13.06
CA LEU A 103 13.60 14.41 -14.10
C LEU A 103 14.93 13.67 -14.08
N VAL A 104 16.05 14.38 -13.89
CA VAL A 104 17.37 13.78 -13.75
C VAL A 104 17.41 12.89 -12.51
N TRP A 105 16.94 13.38 -11.36
CA TRP A 105 16.92 12.63 -10.11
C TRP A 105 16.08 11.35 -10.25
N CYS A 106 14.88 11.43 -10.83
CA CYS A 106 14.03 10.26 -11.07
C CYS A 106 14.72 9.20 -11.91
N SER A 107 15.43 9.63 -12.96
CA SER A 107 16.14 8.75 -13.89
C SER A 107 17.31 8.03 -13.22
N LEU A 108 18.06 8.73 -12.37
CA LEU A 108 19.23 8.18 -11.67
C LEU A 108 18.86 7.25 -10.51
N ASN A 109 17.71 7.50 -9.87
CA ASN A 109 17.28 6.80 -8.65
C ASN A 109 16.17 5.78 -8.88
N GLY A 110 15.80 5.49 -10.13
CA GLY A 110 14.82 4.44 -10.44
C GLY A 110 13.38 4.76 -10.03
N LEU A 111 13.01 6.04 -9.96
CA LEU A 111 11.62 6.49 -9.81
C LEU A 111 10.91 6.45 -11.17
N LEU A 112 10.75 5.23 -11.69
CA LEU A 112 10.41 4.94 -13.08
C LEU A 112 9.22 3.98 -13.17
N VAL A 113 8.48 4.09 -14.28
CA VAL A 113 7.44 3.16 -14.73
C VAL A 113 7.64 2.85 -16.21
N GLY A 114 6.99 1.81 -16.71
CA GLY A 114 6.87 1.58 -18.14
C GLY A 114 5.97 2.63 -18.80
N ASP A 115 6.37 3.18 -19.94
CA ASP A 115 5.56 4.15 -20.70
C ASP A 115 4.27 3.51 -21.21
N ARG A 116 3.12 4.15 -20.95
CA ARG A 116 1.79 3.72 -21.43
C ARG A 116 1.68 3.65 -22.95
N ASN A 117 2.47 4.44 -23.67
CA ASN A 117 2.48 4.49 -25.13
C ASN A 117 3.30 3.34 -25.74
N SER A 118 4.06 2.61 -24.93
CA SER A 118 4.76 1.40 -25.35
C SER A 118 3.97 0.13 -25.02
N LYS A 119 3.97 -0.80 -25.98
CA LYS A 119 3.43 -2.16 -25.82
C LYS A 119 4.38 -3.09 -25.05
N ARG A 120 5.67 -2.74 -24.98
CA ARG A 120 6.71 -3.60 -24.39
C ARG A 120 7.05 -3.21 -22.96
N SER A 121 6.74 -1.98 -22.57
CA SER A 121 7.12 -1.42 -21.27
C SER A 121 6.51 -2.13 -20.06
N GLY A 122 5.40 -2.85 -20.24
CA GLY A 122 4.76 -3.66 -19.21
C GLY A 122 5.29 -5.10 -19.12
N THR A 123 6.14 -5.55 -20.05
CA THR A 123 6.60 -6.95 -20.13
C THR A 123 8.11 -7.09 -20.19
N VAL A 124 8.83 -6.09 -20.71
CA VAL A 124 10.28 -6.09 -20.86
C VAL A 124 10.88 -5.01 -19.95
N PRO A 125 11.63 -5.38 -18.90
CA PRO A 125 12.30 -4.39 -18.05
C PRO A 125 13.44 -3.68 -18.79
N GLY A 126 13.71 -2.43 -18.43
CA GLY A 126 14.84 -1.64 -18.95
C GLY A 126 14.61 -1.01 -20.32
N VAL A 127 13.42 -1.14 -20.90
CA VAL A 127 13.05 -0.50 -22.17
C VAL A 127 11.83 0.40 -21.98
N ASP A 128 11.73 1.44 -22.81
CA ASP A 128 10.58 2.37 -22.87
C ASP A 128 10.15 2.86 -21.47
N MET A 129 11.14 3.23 -20.66
CA MET A 129 10.92 3.75 -19.31
C MET A 129 10.61 5.23 -19.35
N VAL A 130 9.72 5.66 -18.47
CA VAL A 130 9.42 7.07 -18.21
C VAL A 130 9.42 7.29 -16.70
N HIS A 131 9.72 8.50 -16.26
CA HIS A 131 9.57 8.85 -14.84
C HIS A 131 8.15 8.56 -14.38
N ALA A 132 7.99 8.09 -13.14
CA ALA A 132 6.67 8.01 -12.54
C ALA A 132 6.04 9.41 -12.51
N PRO A 133 4.72 9.57 -12.77
CA PRO A 133 4.06 10.85 -12.57
C PRO A 133 4.22 11.32 -11.12
N VAL A 134 4.75 12.54 -10.91
CA VAL A 134 5.06 13.07 -9.56
C VAL A 134 4.57 14.51 -9.39
N ALA A 135 4.23 14.91 -8.17
CA ALA A 135 4.24 16.33 -7.81
C ALA A 135 5.69 16.83 -7.78
N LEU A 136 5.92 18.11 -8.08
CA LEU A 136 7.27 18.68 -8.09
C LEU A 136 7.72 19.14 -6.69
N LEU A 137 6.76 19.47 -5.83
CA LEU A 137 6.95 19.91 -4.45
C LEU A 137 5.97 19.15 -3.55
N PRO A 138 6.34 18.91 -2.27
CA PRO A 138 5.53 18.12 -1.35
C PRO A 138 4.23 18.83 -0.96
N MET A 139 3.17 18.07 -0.74
CA MET A 139 1.87 18.58 -0.28
C MET A 139 1.89 18.96 1.20
N SER A 140 1.48 20.18 1.53
CA SER A 140 1.28 20.62 2.92
C SER A 140 0.24 19.76 3.64
N PHE A 141 0.57 19.23 4.81
CA PHE A 141 -0.33 18.37 5.58
C PHE A 141 -0.16 18.58 7.10
N PRO A 142 -1.24 18.73 7.88
CA PRO A 142 -1.11 18.99 9.32
C PRO A 142 -0.45 17.84 10.08
N GLU A 143 0.55 18.15 10.92
CA GLU A 143 1.28 17.12 11.69
C GLU A 143 0.36 16.33 12.63
N SER A 144 -0.66 16.97 13.19
CA SER A 144 -1.66 16.32 14.06
C SER A 144 -2.41 15.19 13.35
N HIS A 145 -2.80 15.40 12.09
CA HIS A 145 -3.55 14.42 11.31
C HIS A 145 -2.63 13.33 10.77
N TRP A 146 -1.37 13.66 10.47
CA TRP A 146 -0.36 12.66 10.14
C TRP A 146 -0.14 11.71 11.33
N LYS A 147 0.03 12.25 12.55
CA LYS A 147 0.13 11.43 13.77
C LYS A 147 -1.11 10.57 14.00
N GLN A 148 -2.31 11.14 13.85
CA GLN A 148 -3.56 10.37 13.93
C GLN A 148 -3.56 9.19 12.95
N SER A 149 -3.15 9.41 11.69
CA SER A 149 -3.11 8.36 10.66
C SER A 149 -2.10 7.25 10.99
N CYS A 150 -0.97 7.60 11.62
CA CYS A 150 0.04 6.64 12.03
C CYS A 150 -0.42 5.82 13.25
N GLU A 151 -1.07 6.47 14.22
CA GLU A 151 -1.58 5.83 15.44
C GLU A 151 -2.64 4.76 15.14
N VAL A 152 -3.47 4.94 14.11
CA VAL A 152 -4.53 3.98 13.76
C VAL A 152 -4.06 2.83 12.89
N ALA A 153 -2.89 2.92 12.24
CA ALA A 153 -2.37 1.85 11.38
C ALA A 153 -2.25 0.48 12.11
N PRO A 154 -1.60 0.36 13.28
CA PRO A 154 -1.53 -0.92 13.99
C PRO A 154 -2.88 -1.40 14.54
N ILE A 155 -3.84 -0.48 14.73
CA ILE A 155 -5.21 -0.81 15.15
C ILE A 155 -5.97 -1.43 13.97
N PHE A 156 -5.85 -0.86 12.77
CA PHE A 156 -6.43 -1.43 11.55
C PHE A 156 -5.82 -2.78 11.21
N ASN A 157 -4.51 -2.96 11.37
CA ASN A 157 -3.85 -4.25 11.16
C ASN A 157 -4.47 -5.35 12.03
N GLU A 158 -4.62 -5.10 13.33
CA GLU A 158 -5.23 -6.06 14.26
C GLU A 158 -6.72 -6.26 13.98
N LEU A 159 -7.46 -5.21 13.59
CA LEU A 159 -8.86 -5.33 13.17
C LEU A 159 -8.99 -6.24 11.95
N VAL A 160 -8.15 -6.09 10.94
CA VAL A 160 -8.17 -6.95 9.73
C VAL A 160 -7.89 -8.39 10.09
N ASP A 161 -6.89 -8.68 10.94
CA ASP A 161 -6.62 -10.05 11.41
C ASP A 161 -7.87 -10.64 12.05
N ARG A 162 -8.45 -9.95 13.04
CA ARG A 162 -9.60 -10.46 13.78
C ARG A 162 -10.86 -10.64 12.93
N VAL A 163 -11.13 -9.71 12.02
CA VAL A 163 -12.23 -9.82 11.05
C VAL A 163 -12.02 -11.00 10.11
N SER A 164 -10.78 -11.24 9.68
CA SER A 164 -10.45 -12.34 8.76
C SER A 164 -10.68 -13.72 9.39
N GLN A 165 -10.63 -13.82 10.72
CA GLN A 165 -10.87 -15.06 11.46
C GLN A 165 -12.35 -15.36 11.69
N ASP A 166 -13.24 -14.35 11.58
CA ASP A 166 -14.69 -14.54 11.67
C ASP A 166 -15.27 -14.88 10.28
N GLY A 167 -15.07 -16.13 9.88
CA GLY A 167 -15.53 -16.62 8.57
C GLY A 167 -17.04 -16.52 8.37
N GLU A 168 -17.82 -16.67 9.45
CA GLU A 168 -19.28 -16.51 9.42
C GLU A 168 -19.66 -15.05 9.15
N PHE A 169 -19.03 -14.09 9.82
CA PHE A 169 -19.25 -12.67 9.55
C PHE A 169 -18.95 -12.31 8.10
N LEU A 170 -17.82 -12.77 7.55
CA LEU A 170 -17.47 -12.49 6.15
C LEU A 170 -18.52 -13.06 5.18
N GLN A 171 -18.92 -14.34 5.37
CA GLN A 171 -19.91 -15.00 4.53
C GLN A 171 -21.30 -14.35 4.64
N GLN A 172 -21.73 -13.98 5.84
CA GLN A 172 -23.02 -13.34 6.08
C GLN A 172 -23.08 -11.93 5.50
N SER A 173 -22.08 -11.09 5.82
CA SER A 173 -21.98 -9.70 5.34
C SER A 173 -21.96 -9.60 3.82
N LEU A 174 -21.34 -10.57 3.14
CA LEU A 174 -21.22 -10.60 1.68
C LEU A 174 -22.25 -11.51 1.00
N SER A 175 -23.19 -12.10 1.73
CA SER A 175 -24.16 -13.07 1.18
C SER A 175 -25.07 -12.51 0.08
N ARG A 176 -25.47 -11.24 0.20
CA ARG A 176 -26.23 -10.55 -0.85
C ARG A 176 -25.33 -10.17 -2.01
N THR A 177 -24.14 -9.65 -1.72
CA THR A 177 -23.12 -9.30 -2.71
C THR A 177 -22.73 -10.50 -3.58
N LYS A 178 -22.65 -11.71 -3.01
CA LYS A 178 -22.42 -12.97 -3.74
C LYS A 178 -23.38 -13.17 -4.91
N LYS A 179 -24.64 -12.75 -4.76
CA LYS A 179 -25.67 -12.88 -5.82
C LYS A 179 -25.56 -11.79 -6.88
N ALA A 180 -25.00 -10.63 -6.52
CA ALA A 180 -24.94 -9.45 -7.37
C ALA A 180 -23.60 -9.32 -8.12
N ASP A 181 -22.51 -9.86 -7.58
CA ASP A 181 -21.17 -9.73 -8.11
C ASP A 181 -20.46 -11.09 -8.30
N PRO A 182 -20.33 -11.57 -9.55
CA PRO A 182 -19.67 -12.84 -9.85
C PRO A 182 -18.23 -12.93 -9.33
N PHE A 183 -17.50 -11.83 -9.33
CA PHE A 183 -16.11 -11.82 -8.86
C PHE A 183 -16.03 -12.10 -7.36
N THR A 184 -16.79 -11.33 -6.55
CA THR A 184 -16.89 -11.58 -5.10
C THR A 184 -17.45 -12.98 -4.81
N SER A 185 -18.39 -13.50 -5.63
CA SER A 185 -18.89 -14.87 -5.48
C SER A 185 -17.77 -15.91 -5.55
N ARG A 186 -16.88 -15.78 -6.52
CA ARG A 186 -15.74 -16.70 -6.70
C ARG A 186 -14.73 -16.62 -5.55
N LEU A 187 -14.49 -15.42 -5.02
CA LEU A 187 -13.68 -15.26 -3.81
C LEU A 187 -14.33 -15.94 -2.59
N LEU A 188 -15.64 -15.78 -2.41
CA LEU A 188 -16.40 -16.45 -1.35
C LEU A 188 -16.43 -17.98 -1.52
N GLU A 189 -16.46 -18.49 -2.74
CA GLU A 189 -16.37 -19.93 -3.02
C GLU A 189 -15.03 -20.52 -2.55
N ILE A 190 -13.91 -19.82 -2.82
CA ILE A 190 -12.59 -20.23 -2.32
C ILE A 190 -12.57 -20.19 -0.80
N HIS A 191 -13.07 -19.11 -0.20
CA HIS A 191 -13.15 -18.98 1.26
C HIS A 191 -14.02 -20.08 1.88
N SER A 192 -15.19 -20.41 1.31
CA SER A 192 -16.04 -21.52 1.75
C SER A 192 -15.28 -22.85 1.74
N LYS A 193 -14.53 -23.14 0.67
CA LYS A 193 -13.70 -24.35 0.60
C LYS A 193 -12.62 -24.40 1.69
N MET A 194 -12.03 -23.25 2.06
CA MET A 194 -11.05 -23.19 3.15
C MET A 194 -11.70 -23.46 4.51
N LEU A 195 -12.93 -22.97 4.73
CA LEU A 195 -13.71 -23.27 5.93
C LEU A 195 -14.11 -24.75 5.98
N GLU A 196 -14.55 -25.35 4.87
CA GLU A 196 -14.95 -26.76 4.78
C GLU A 196 -13.81 -27.73 5.15
N ILE A 197 -12.58 -27.43 4.73
CA ILE A 197 -11.40 -28.22 5.09
C ILE A 197 -10.80 -27.82 6.44
N ASN A 198 -11.44 -26.89 7.18
CA ASN A 198 -10.95 -26.31 8.42
C ASN A 198 -9.49 -25.86 8.32
N LYS A 199 -9.16 -25.14 7.24
CA LYS A 199 -7.81 -24.63 7.00
C LYS A 199 -7.41 -23.68 8.13
N ILE A 200 -6.30 -23.99 8.78
CA ILE A 200 -5.70 -23.12 9.81
C ILE A 200 -4.47 -22.43 9.21
N GLU A 201 -4.49 -21.10 9.20
CA GLU A 201 -3.34 -20.26 8.86
C GLU A 201 -2.67 -19.83 10.18
N GLU A 202 -1.68 -20.62 10.63
CA GLU A 202 -0.93 -20.29 11.86
C GLU A 202 -0.11 -19.00 11.67
N ILE A 203 0.56 -18.87 10.53
CA ILE A 203 1.34 -17.69 10.17
C ILE A 203 0.50 -16.80 9.26
N ARG A 204 0.17 -15.59 9.70
CA ARG A 204 -0.68 -14.65 8.97
C ARG A 204 0.06 -13.34 8.73
N LEU A 205 0.17 -12.95 7.47
CA LEU A 205 0.91 -11.77 7.02
C LEU A 205 -0.03 -10.79 6.32
N GLY A 206 -0.04 -9.54 6.79
CA GLY A 206 -0.78 -8.44 6.22
C GLY A 206 0.13 -7.29 5.79
N LEU A 207 0.07 -6.89 4.52
CA LEU A 207 0.73 -5.70 3.99
C LEU A 207 -0.34 -4.74 3.45
N HIS A 208 -0.78 -3.84 4.33
CA HIS A 208 -1.96 -3.02 4.11
C HIS A 208 -1.61 -1.59 3.72
N ARG A 209 -2.58 -0.89 3.14
CA ARG A 209 -2.56 0.57 3.04
C ARG A 209 -3.93 1.13 3.36
N SER A 210 -4.02 1.90 4.44
CA SER A 210 -5.23 2.63 4.80
C SER A 210 -5.17 4.02 4.19
N ASP A 211 -6.14 4.37 3.37
CA ASP A 211 -6.15 5.61 2.59
C ASP A 211 -7.12 6.63 3.22
N TYR A 212 -6.74 7.91 3.25
CA TYR A 212 -7.43 8.98 3.96
C TYR A 212 -7.49 10.27 3.14
N MET A 213 -8.56 11.02 3.35
CA MET A 213 -8.66 12.44 2.97
C MET A 213 -8.96 13.29 4.20
N LEU A 214 -8.39 14.49 4.22
CA LEU A 214 -8.70 15.50 5.24
C LEU A 214 -9.88 16.35 4.74
N ASP A 215 -11.04 16.19 5.36
CA ASP A 215 -12.22 16.96 4.99
C ASP A 215 -12.07 18.44 5.40
N GLU A 216 -12.31 19.36 4.47
CA GLU A 216 -12.03 20.77 4.68
C GLU A 216 -12.99 21.43 5.68
N GLN A 217 -14.28 21.05 5.65
CA GLN A 217 -15.28 21.67 6.51
C GLN A 217 -15.20 21.17 7.95
N THR A 218 -15.09 19.85 8.11
CA THR A 218 -15.09 19.22 9.44
C THR A 218 -13.69 19.15 10.05
N LYS A 219 -12.63 19.33 9.25
CA LYS A 219 -11.22 19.14 9.64
C LYS A 219 -10.95 17.75 10.19
N LEU A 220 -11.75 16.76 9.79
CA LEU A 220 -11.58 15.36 10.17
C LEU A 220 -10.74 14.61 9.14
N LEU A 221 -9.82 13.78 9.62
CA LEU A 221 -9.16 12.78 8.80
C LEU A 221 -10.10 11.60 8.62
N LEU A 222 -10.61 11.39 7.41
CA LEU A 222 -11.60 10.36 7.10
C LEU A 222 -11.02 9.31 6.16
N GLN A 223 -11.21 8.04 6.51
CA GLN A 223 -10.73 6.90 5.75
C GLN A 223 -11.57 6.74 4.47
N ILE A 224 -10.88 6.69 3.33
CA ILE A 224 -11.43 6.43 2.00
C ILE A 224 -11.68 4.94 1.82
N GLU A 225 -10.67 4.12 2.11
CA GLU A 225 -10.69 2.67 1.96
C GLU A 225 -9.52 2.03 2.72
N LEU A 226 -9.57 0.71 2.87
CA LEU A 226 -8.47 -0.10 3.42
C LEU A 226 -8.07 -1.15 2.40
N ASN A 227 -6.86 -1.00 1.84
CA ASN A 227 -6.31 -1.92 0.85
C ASN A 227 -5.65 -3.09 1.60
N THR A 228 -6.21 -4.30 1.45
CA THR A 228 -5.64 -5.51 2.06
C THR A 228 -4.91 -6.40 1.05
N ILE A 229 -5.06 -6.15 -0.25
CA ILE A 229 -4.42 -6.88 -1.35
C ILE A 229 -3.66 -5.92 -2.27
N SER A 230 -2.48 -6.32 -2.73
CA SER A 230 -1.70 -5.60 -3.75
C SER A 230 -1.52 -4.09 -3.47
N SER A 231 -1.24 -3.74 -2.21
CA SER A 231 -0.95 -2.38 -1.77
C SER A 231 0.29 -1.84 -2.49
N SER A 232 0.07 -1.15 -3.61
CA SER A 232 1.12 -0.65 -4.50
C SER A 232 1.88 0.55 -3.91
N PHE A 233 3.03 0.85 -4.54
CA PHE A 233 3.84 2.07 -4.36
C PHE A 233 4.69 2.15 -3.10
N SER A 234 4.86 1.06 -2.33
CA SER A 234 5.78 1.09 -1.18
C SER A 234 7.23 1.29 -1.61
N GLY A 235 7.61 0.84 -2.82
CA GLY A 235 8.90 1.15 -3.46
C GLY A 235 9.00 2.62 -3.87
N LEU A 236 8.12 3.04 -4.79
CA LEU A 236 8.22 4.37 -5.41
C LEU A 236 7.94 5.53 -4.44
N SER A 237 7.06 5.37 -3.45
CA SER A 237 6.75 6.43 -2.48
C SER A 237 7.95 6.82 -1.61
N CYS A 238 8.84 5.87 -1.29
CA CYS A 238 10.09 6.18 -0.58
C CYS A 238 10.97 7.12 -1.42
N LEU A 239 11.07 6.84 -2.73
CA LEU A 239 11.85 7.66 -3.65
C LEU A 239 11.26 9.06 -3.83
N VAL A 240 9.93 9.21 -3.82
CA VAL A 240 9.29 10.54 -3.90
C VAL A 240 9.62 11.39 -2.68
N SER A 241 9.65 10.81 -1.48
CA SER A 241 10.11 11.53 -0.28
C SER A 241 11.56 12.01 -0.42
N GLU A 242 12.46 11.17 -0.95
CA GLU A 242 13.86 11.56 -1.18
C GLU A 242 14.02 12.57 -2.32
N LEU A 243 13.23 12.47 -3.40
CA LEU A 243 13.18 13.46 -4.48
C LEU A 243 12.86 14.84 -3.90
N HIS A 244 11.74 14.95 -3.17
CA HIS A 244 11.33 16.22 -2.59
C HIS A 244 12.36 16.74 -1.59
N ARG A 245 12.94 15.87 -0.75
CA ARG A 245 13.99 16.28 0.18
C ARG A 245 15.23 16.81 -0.55
N SER A 246 15.65 16.15 -1.63
CA SER A 246 16.79 16.57 -2.45
C SER A 246 16.53 17.90 -3.15
N LEU A 247 15.34 18.11 -3.71
CA LEU A 247 14.95 19.37 -4.34
C LEU A 247 14.92 20.52 -3.32
N LEU A 248 14.29 20.32 -2.16
CA LEU A 248 14.23 21.37 -1.12
C LEU A 248 15.63 21.71 -0.58
N GLN A 249 16.54 20.73 -0.46
CA GLN A 249 17.92 20.99 -0.06
C GLN A 249 18.68 21.83 -1.10
N GLN A 250 18.54 21.47 -2.39
CA GLN A 250 19.22 22.13 -3.49
C GLN A 250 18.72 23.58 -3.70
N TYR A 251 17.41 23.80 -3.55
CA TYR A 251 16.74 25.07 -3.83
C TYR A 251 16.38 25.86 -2.57
N ARG A 252 17.03 25.61 -1.44
CA ARG A 252 16.75 26.25 -0.13
C ARG A 252 16.82 27.78 -0.12
N GLU A 253 17.60 28.36 -1.04
CA GLU A 253 17.76 29.83 -1.16
C GLU A 253 16.62 30.45 -1.98
N ASP A 254 16.02 29.66 -2.87
CA ASP A 254 14.92 30.06 -3.75
C ASP A 254 13.54 29.72 -3.14
N ILE A 255 13.46 28.62 -2.38
CA ILE A 255 12.24 28.08 -1.77
C ILE A 255 12.48 27.93 -0.26
N ALA A 256 11.80 28.75 0.54
CA ALA A 256 11.93 28.77 2.00
C ALA A 256 11.14 27.64 2.68
N LEU A 257 11.44 26.37 2.33
CA LEU A 257 10.86 25.17 2.94
C LEU A 257 11.95 24.35 3.62
N ASP A 258 11.67 23.82 4.81
CA ASP A 258 12.60 22.97 5.57
C ASP A 258 12.49 21.51 5.10
N PRO A 259 13.56 20.92 4.51
CA PRO A 259 13.53 19.53 4.08
C PRO A 259 13.23 18.51 5.19
N ASN A 260 13.46 18.87 6.46
CA ASN A 260 13.18 17.99 7.60
C ASN A 260 11.68 17.88 7.93
N ARG A 261 10.83 18.75 7.37
CA ARG A 261 9.37 18.63 7.48
C ARG A 261 8.78 17.57 6.55
N ILE A 262 9.59 16.97 5.67
CA ILE A 262 9.20 15.75 4.94
C ILE A 262 9.56 14.55 5.82
N PRO A 263 8.57 13.78 6.32
CA PRO A 263 8.85 12.65 7.19
C PRO A 263 9.63 11.56 6.46
N THR A 264 10.43 10.81 7.21
CA THR A 264 11.15 9.65 6.70
C THR A 264 10.14 8.61 6.17
N ASN A 265 10.45 8.02 5.02
CA ASN A 265 9.61 6.99 4.41
C ASN A 265 10.45 5.74 4.13
N ASN A 266 10.13 4.63 4.81
CA ASN A 266 10.87 3.38 4.72
C ASN A 266 9.99 2.19 4.30
N ALA A 267 8.87 2.47 3.63
CA ALA A 267 7.83 1.49 3.31
C ALA A 267 8.33 0.26 2.58
N ALA A 268 9.18 0.43 1.56
CA ALA A 268 9.74 -0.68 0.78
C ALA A 268 10.51 -1.68 1.67
N ASN A 269 11.33 -1.17 2.58
CA ASN A 269 12.17 -1.99 3.43
C ASN A 269 11.36 -2.62 4.57
N GLN A 270 10.39 -1.92 5.15
CA GLN A 270 9.50 -2.51 6.16
C GLN A 270 8.64 -3.63 5.57
N PHE A 271 8.14 -3.47 4.33
CA PHE A 271 7.44 -4.54 3.63
C PHE A 271 8.36 -5.73 3.31
N ALA A 272 9.59 -5.48 2.85
CA ALA A 272 10.59 -6.53 2.63
C ALA A 272 10.94 -7.26 3.94
N GLU A 273 11.09 -6.54 5.04
CA GLU A 273 11.35 -7.12 6.37
C GLU A 273 10.20 -8.02 6.84
N ALA A 274 8.95 -7.58 6.67
CA ALA A 274 7.78 -8.38 7.02
C ALA A 274 7.65 -9.65 6.17
N LEU A 275 7.93 -9.56 4.86
CA LEU A 275 8.00 -10.72 3.95
C LEU A 275 9.12 -11.68 4.35
N ALA A 276 10.31 -11.17 4.66
CA ALA A 276 11.45 -11.96 5.10
C ALA A 276 11.20 -12.65 6.45
N LYS A 277 10.58 -11.96 7.41
CA LYS A 277 10.19 -12.55 8.70
C LYS A 277 9.15 -13.65 8.52
N ALA A 278 8.13 -13.45 7.69
CA ALA A 278 7.15 -14.49 7.39
C ALA A 278 7.78 -15.73 6.72
N TRP A 279 8.74 -15.51 5.81
CA TRP A 279 9.54 -16.58 5.22
C TRP A 279 10.37 -17.33 6.27
N ASN A 280 10.93 -16.61 7.24
CA ASN A 280 11.71 -17.21 8.33
C ASN A 280 10.81 -18.04 9.27
N GLU A 281 9.61 -17.55 9.61
CA GLU A 281 8.62 -18.27 10.40
C GLU A 281 8.13 -19.56 9.69
N TYR A 282 8.09 -19.55 8.35
CA TYR A 282 7.76 -20.75 7.58
C TYR A 282 8.83 -21.87 7.73
N GLY A 283 10.09 -21.50 7.93
CA GLY A 283 11.15 -22.39 8.41
C GLY A 283 11.88 -23.24 7.37
N ASP A 284 11.74 -22.97 6.06
CA ASP A 284 12.53 -23.64 5.01
C ASP A 284 13.51 -22.66 4.33
N PRO A 285 14.83 -22.76 4.59
CA PRO A 285 15.82 -21.84 4.05
C PRO A 285 16.03 -21.97 2.53
N ARG A 286 15.49 -23.02 1.89
CA ARG A 286 15.56 -23.23 0.43
C ARG A 286 14.30 -22.76 -0.29
N ALA A 287 13.22 -22.51 0.44
CA ALA A 287 11.98 -22.05 -0.15
C ALA A 287 12.10 -20.60 -0.62
N VAL A 288 11.25 -20.21 -1.56
CA VAL A 288 11.24 -18.88 -2.17
C VAL A 288 9.99 -18.07 -1.79
N ILE A 289 10.03 -16.77 -2.04
CA ILE A 289 8.84 -15.91 -2.05
C ILE A 289 8.32 -15.79 -3.49
N LEU A 290 7.06 -16.20 -3.70
CA LEU A 290 6.36 -16.09 -4.97
C LEU A 290 5.62 -14.74 -5.05
N PHE A 291 6.03 -13.89 -5.98
CA PHE A 291 5.26 -12.73 -6.40
C PHE A 291 4.24 -13.16 -7.46
N VAL A 292 2.95 -13.05 -7.15
CA VAL A 292 1.86 -13.25 -8.11
C VAL A 292 1.60 -11.94 -8.84
N VAL A 293 1.83 -11.89 -10.16
CA VAL A 293 1.88 -10.64 -10.94
C VAL A 293 0.93 -10.66 -12.12
N GLN A 294 0.58 -9.47 -12.63
CA GLN A 294 -0.15 -9.34 -13.89
C GLN A 294 0.76 -9.69 -15.07
N ALA A 295 0.17 -10.12 -16.19
CA ALA A 295 0.92 -10.43 -17.41
C ALA A 295 1.58 -9.18 -18.03
N GLU A 296 0.88 -8.04 -17.97
CA GLU A 296 1.43 -6.72 -18.30
C GLU A 296 1.44 -5.85 -17.04
N GLU A 297 2.62 -5.37 -16.63
CA GLU A 297 2.82 -4.65 -15.39
C GLU A 297 3.78 -3.47 -15.59
N ARG A 298 3.22 -2.30 -15.93
CA ARG A 298 4.02 -1.07 -16.12
C ARG A 298 4.62 -0.54 -14.80
N ASN A 299 4.05 -0.92 -13.66
CA ASN A 299 4.57 -0.59 -12.34
C ASN A 299 5.51 -1.69 -11.81
N MET A 300 6.11 -2.52 -12.68
CA MET A 300 6.97 -3.63 -12.25
C MET A 300 8.18 -3.17 -11.41
N TYR A 301 8.68 -1.95 -11.65
CA TYR A 301 9.83 -1.42 -10.93
C TYR A 301 9.54 -1.23 -9.43
N ASP A 302 8.31 -0.84 -9.06
CA ASP A 302 7.86 -0.81 -7.65
C ASP A 302 8.00 -2.19 -7.00
N GLN A 303 7.63 -3.25 -7.71
CA GLN A 303 7.73 -4.62 -7.23
C GLN A 303 9.20 -5.08 -7.19
N HIS A 304 9.99 -4.67 -8.18
CA HIS A 304 11.40 -5.02 -8.25
C HIS A 304 12.20 -4.39 -7.12
N TRP A 305 11.86 -3.17 -6.67
CA TRP A 305 12.44 -2.57 -5.46
C TRP A 305 12.28 -3.45 -4.21
N LEU A 306 11.10 -4.05 -4.00
CA LEU A 306 10.92 -5.00 -2.89
C LEU A 306 11.74 -6.28 -3.10
N SER A 307 11.76 -6.83 -4.32
CA SER A 307 12.53 -8.05 -4.62
C SER A 307 14.04 -7.85 -4.46
N ALA A 308 14.55 -6.67 -4.82
CA ALA A 308 15.95 -6.29 -4.62
C ALA A 308 16.27 -6.18 -3.12
N SER A 309 15.40 -5.52 -2.34
CA SER A 309 15.54 -5.42 -0.88
C SER A 309 15.56 -6.80 -0.21
N LEU A 310 14.64 -7.71 -0.57
CA LEU A 310 14.61 -9.09 -0.11
C LEU A 310 15.92 -9.86 -0.40
N ARG A 311 16.42 -9.73 -1.63
CA ARG A 311 17.65 -10.41 -2.05
C ARG A 311 18.89 -9.84 -1.38
N GLU A 312 19.04 -8.53 -1.38
CA GLU A 312 20.28 -7.86 -0.96
C GLU A 312 20.39 -7.77 0.55
N ARG A 313 19.29 -7.46 1.24
CA ARG A 313 19.29 -7.24 2.70
C ARG A 313 18.97 -8.50 3.49
N HIS A 314 18.14 -9.39 2.94
CA HIS A 314 17.65 -10.58 3.65
C HIS A 314 18.11 -11.91 3.03
N GLN A 315 18.79 -11.87 1.87
CA GLN A 315 19.25 -13.07 1.15
C GLN A 315 18.11 -14.05 0.81
N VAL A 316 16.89 -13.53 0.61
CA VAL A 316 15.71 -14.31 0.25
C VAL A 316 15.50 -14.28 -1.26
N THR A 317 15.34 -15.47 -1.85
CA THR A 317 15.08 -15.61 -3.29
C THR A 317 13.61 -15.33 -3.59
N THR A 318 13.36 -14.62 -4.70
CA THR A 318 12.01 -14.33 -5.20
C THR A 318 11.82 -14.86 -6.61
N ILE A 319 10.61 -15.34 -6.91
CA ILE A 319 10.18 -15.68 -8.27
C ILE A 319 8.90 -14.90 -8.60
N ARG A 320 8.68 -14.60 -9.87
CA ARG A 320 7.50 -13.89 -10.37
C ARG A 320 6.75 -14.78 -11.33
N LYS A 321 5.46 -15.00 -11.09
CA LYS A 321 4.59 -15.78 -11.99
C LYS A 321 3.20 -15.15 -12.06
N THR A 322 2.59 -15.23 -13.23
CA THR A 322 1.18 -14.95 -13.43
C THR A 322 0.31 -16.08 -12.85
N LEU A 323 -0.98 -15.82 -12.64
CA LEU A 323 -1.92 -16.87 -12.20
C LEU A 323 -1.97 -18.04 -13.20
N ALA A 324 -1.94 -17.77 -14.51
CA ALA A 324 -1.94 -18.80 -15.54
C ALA A 324 -0.66 -19.67 -15.50
N GLU A 325 0.51 -19.08 -15.28
CA GLU A 325 1.75 -19.84 -15.10
C GLU A 325 1.73 -20.68 -13.82
N ILE A 326 1.07 -20.21 -12.76
CA ILE A 326 0.94 -20.96 -11.51
C ILE A 326 0.02 -22.17 -11.70
N ASP A 327 -1.08 -22.07 -12.47
CA ASP A 327 -1.91 -23.24 -12.81
C ASP A 327 -1.13 -24.25 -13.66
N ALA A 328 -0.25 -23.78 -14.55
CA ALA A 328 0.51 -24.64 -15.45
C ALA A 328 1.71 -25.33 -14.77
N LEU A 329 2.36 -24.66 -13.81
CA LEU A 329 3.65 -25.09 -13.23
C LEU A 329 3.58 -25.38 -11.73
N GLY A 330 2.43 -25.13 -11.10
CA GLY A 330 2.21 -25.26 -9.67
C GLY A 330 1.60 -26.60 -9.30
N GLU A 331 2.11 -27.20 -8.23
CA GLU A 331 1.56 -28.43 -7.65
C GLU A 331 1.66 -28.40 -6.12
N LEU A 332 0.82 -29.20 -5.45
CA LEU A 332 0.90 -29.42 -4.00
C LEU A 332 1.55 -30.79 -3.74
N GLN A 333 2.56 -30.78 -2.88
CA GLN A 333 3.12 -32.01 -2.33
C GLN A 333 2.19 -32.60 -1.26
N GLN A 334 2.46 -33.84 -0.84
CA GLN A 334 1.63 -34.56 0.14
C GLN A 334 1.53 -33.85 1.50
N ASP A 335 2.55 -33.10 1.88
CA ASP A 335 2.61 -32.30 3.11
C ASP A 335 1.93 -30.91 2.97
N GLY A 336 1.34 -30.62 1.80
CA GLY A 336 0.71 -29.35 1.48
C GLY A 336 1.69 -28.26 1.03
N THR A 337 2.98 -28.55 0.86
CA THR A 337 3.96 -27.59 0.32
C THR A 337 3.62 -27.26 -1.13
N LEU A 338 3.51 -25.96 -1.44
CA LEU A 338 3.38 -25.49 -2.82
C LEU A 338 4.75 -25.52 -3.49
N VAL A 339 4.82 -26.18 -4.64
CA VAL A 339 5.98 -26.15 -5.53
C VAL A 339 5.56 -25.51 -6.83
N VAL A 340 6.30 -24.49 -7.29
CA VAL A 340 6.08 -23.87 -8.59
C VAL A 340 7.39 -23.93 -9.36
N ASP A 341 7.36 -24.58 -10.54
CA ASP A 341 8.55 -24.68 -11.40
C ASP A 341 9.76 -25.32 -10.66
N GLY A 342 9.47 -26.38 -9.89
CA GLY A 342 10.45 -27.13 -9.10
C GLY A 342 10.94 -26.44 -7.81
N GLN A 343 10.42 -25.26 -7.46
CA GLN A 343 10.82 -24.51 -6.27
C GLN A 343 9.72 -24.48 -5.21
N ALA A 344 10.07 -24.87 -3.97
CA ALA A 344 9.16 -24.78 -2.83
C ALA A 344 8.87 -23.31 -2.49
N VAL A 345 7.61 -22.98 -2.23
CA VAL A 345 7.15 -21.62 -1.95
C VAL A 345 6.76 -21.50 -0.47
N ALA A 346 7.43 -20.59 0.24
CA ALA A 346 7.14 -20.29 1.64
C ALA A 346 6.12 -19.17 1.80
N VAL A 347 6.20 -18.14 0.96
CA VAL A 347 5.32 -16.96 1.02
C VAL A 347 4.81 -16.63 -0.38
N ILE A 348 3.52 -16.33 -0.48
CA ILE A 348 2.84 -15.90 -1.71
C ILE A 348 2.44 -14.45 -1.52
N TYR A 349 3.07 -13.55 -2.25
CA TYR A 349 2.81 -12.12 -2.20
C TYR A 349 2.04 -11.68 -3.46
N PHE A 350 0.79 -11.27 -3.26
CA PHE A 350 -0.09 -10.88 -4.36
C PHE A 350 0.17 -9.44 -4.81
N ARG A 351 0.56 -9.30 -6.08
CA ARG A 351 0.55 -8.07 -6.85
C ARG A 351 -0.47 -8.11 -8.01
N ALA A 352 -1.35 -9.11 -7.99
CA ALA A 352 -2.44 -9.34 -8.93
C ALA A 352 -3.58 -10.11 -8.24
N GLY A 353 -4.65 -10.43 -8.97
CA GLY A 353 -5.76 -11.26 -8.49
C GLY A 353 -6.79 -10.50 -7.67
N TYR A 354 -6.74 -9.16 -7.70
CA TYR A 354 -7.68 -8.24 -7.05
C TYR A 354 -8.74 -7.70 -8.00
N ALA A 355 -8.58 -7.90 -9.31
CA ALA A 355 -9.53 -7.48 -10.33
C ALA A 355 -10.03 -8.68 -11.14
N PRO A 356 -11.27 -8.66 -11.66
CA PRO A 356 -11.79 -9.70 -12.56
C PRO A 356 -10.93 -9.87 -13.83
N SER A 357 -10.28 -8.79 -14.27
CA SER A 357 -9.40 -8.78 -15.44
C SER A 357 -8.17 -9.66 -15.29
N ASP A 358 -7.82 -10.08 -14.07
CA ASP A 358 -6.71 -11.01 -13.83
C ASP A 358 -7.13 -12.49 -13.98
N TYR A 359 -8.42 -12.75 -14.19
CA TYR A 359 -9.00 -14.10 -14.29
C TYR A 359 -9.62 -14.32 -15.66
N HIS A 360 -8.76 -14.45 -16.67
CA HIS A 360 -9.19 -14.62 -18.06
C HIS A 360 -9.91 -15.95 -18.32
N SER A 361 -9.65 -16.97 -17.48
CA SER A 361 -10.21 -18.30 -17.59
C SER A 361 -10.37 -18.98 -16.22
N GLU A 362 -10.80 -20.24 -16.21
CA GLU A 362 -10.79 -21.07 -15.00
C GLU A 362 -9.39 -21.42 -14.51
N SER A 363 -8.35 -21.25 -15.34
CA SER A 363 -6.96 -21.49 -14.98
C SER A 363 -6.55 -20.64 -13.79
N GLU A 364 -6.84 -19.34 -13.84
CA GLU A 364 -6.45 -18.40 -12.80
C GLU A 364 -7.22 -18.63 -11.49
N TRP A 365 -8.47 -19.07 -11.57
CA TRP A 365 -9.25 -19.47 -10.39
C TRP A 365 -8.74 -20.76 -9.76
N ARG A 366 -8.30 -21.74 -10.56
CA ARG A 366 -7.64 -22.95 -10.05
C ARG A 366 -6.31 -22.63 -9.39
N ALA A 367 -5.47 -21.79 -10.00
CA ALA A 367 -4.23 -21.32 -9.39
C ALA A 367 -4.49 -20.62 -8.05
N ARG A 368 -5.48 -19.72 -7.99
CA ARG A 368 -5.84 -19.04 -6.74
C ARG A 368 -6.26 -20.03 -5.65
N LEU A 369 -7.08 -21.02 -5.98
CA LEU A 369 -7.50 -22.06 -5.04
C LEU A 369 -6.33 -22.95 -4.60
N LEU A 370 -5.48 -23.39 -5.53
CA LEU A 370 -4.29 -24.20 -5.27
C LEU A 370 -3.37 -23.53 -4.25
N MET A 371 -3.09 -22.24 -4.46
CA MET A 371 -2.29 -21.43 -3.56
C MET A 371 -2.92 -21.32 -2.17
N GLU A 372 -4.24 -21.08 -2.09
CA GLU A 372 -4.94 -20.95 -0.80
C GLU A 372 -4.92 -22.26 0.00
N GLN A 373 -5.04 -23.41 -0.67
CA GLN A 373 -4.97 -24.74 -0.06
C GLN A 373 -3.57 -25.05 0.51
N SER A 374 -2.53 -24.47 -0.08
CA SER A 374 -1.14 -24.73 0.30
C SER A 374 -0.78 -24.31 1.73
N ARG A 375 0.33 -24.85 2.24
CA ARG A 375 0.93 -24.44 3.53
C ARG A 375 1.62 -23.09 3.46
N ALA A 376 1.90 -22.55 2.27
CA ALA A 376 2.59 -21.27 2.13
C ALA A 376 1.83 -20.14 2.84
N VAL A 377 2.54 -19.14 3.36
CA VAL A 377 1.93 -17.95 3.95
C VAL A 377 1.40 -17.08 2.82
N LYS A 378 0.10 -16.73 2.84
CA LYS A 378 -0.47 -15.84 1.84
C LYS A 378 -0.45 -14.39 2.32
N CYS A 379 -0.08 -13.47 1.44
CA CYS A 379 -0.12 -12.03 1.66
C CYS A 379 -0.89 -11.35 0.50
N PRO A 380 -2.22 -11.16 0.64
CA PRO A 380 -3.08 -11.65 1.72
C PRO A 380 -3.64 -13.07 1.47
N SER A 381 -4.13 -13.72 2.53
CA SER A 381 -5.06 -14.85 2.41
C SER A 381 -6.40 -14.42 1.80
N ILE A 382 -7.23 -15.40 1.41
CA ILE A 382 -8.57 -15.11 0.89
C ILE A 382 -9.44 -14.37 1.91
N SER A 383 -9.33 -14.68 3.20
CA SER A 383 -10.09 -14.01 4.26
C SER A 383 -9.65 -12.55 4.43
N TYR A 384 -8.35 -12.27 4.39
CA TYR A 384 -7.83 -10.90 4.40
C TYR A 384 -8.25 -10.12 3.14
N HIS A 385 -8.28 -10.77 1.97
CA HIS A 385 -8.77 -10.16 0.74
C HIS A 385 -10.25 -9.76 0.88
N LEU A 386 -11.11 -10.65 1.41
CA LEU A 386 -12.53 -10.36 1.65
C LEU A 386 -12.72 -9.25 2.71
N ALA A 387 -11.86 -9.20 3.74
CA ALA A 387 -11.90 -8.17 4.77
C ALA A 387 -11.62 -6.76 4.23
N GLY A 388 -10.92 -6.63 3.09
CA GLY A 388 -10.68 -5.36 2.40
C GLY A 388 -11.83 -4.87 1.52
N THR A 389 -12.88 -5.67 1.34
CA THR A 389 -14.02 -5.26 0.48
C THR A 389 -14.72 -4.04 1.07
N LYS A 390 -15.22 -3.17 0.17
CA LYS A 390 -15.97 -1.96 0.54
C LYS A 390 -17.21 -2.32 1.37
N LYS A 391 -17.84 -3.46 1.08
CA LYS A 391 -18.98 -3.95 1.88
C LYS A 391 -18.58 -4.28 3.32
N ILE A 392 -17.43 -4.90 3.57
CA ILE A 392 -16.95 -5.14 4.94
C ILE A 392 -16.59 -3.82 5.64
N GLN A 393 -15.95 -2.87 4.95
CA GLN A 393 -15.72 -1.52 5.49
C GLN A 393 -17.04 -0.87 5.95
N GLN A 394 -18.10 -0.98 5.15
CA GLN A 394 -19.43 -0.46 5.49
C GLN A 394 -20.07 -1.20 6.67
N GLU A 395 -20.00 -2.53 6.71
CA GLU A 395 -20.54 -3.32 7.83
C GLU A 395 -19.82 -3.02 9.15
N LEU A 396 -18.51 -2.80 9.13
CA LEU A 396 -17.72 -2.41 10.31
C LEU A 396 -18.11 -1.02 10.85
N ALA A 397 -18.67 -0.14 10.01
CA ALA A 397 -19.14 1.17 10.42
C ALA A 397 -20.49 1.13 11.16
N LYS A 398 -21.21 0.01 11.13
CA LYS A 398 -22.48 -0.13 11.84
C LYS A 398 -22.28 -0.09 13.37
N PRO A 399 -23.26 0.42 14.13
CA PRO A 399 -23.19 0.42 15.60
C PRO A 399 -22.92 -0.98 16.16
N ASN A 400 -22.05 -1.06 17.16
CA ASN A 400 -21.68 -2.27 17.90
C ASN A 400 -20.91 -3.36 17.12
N VAL A 401 -20.61 -3.17 15.82
CA VAL A 401 -19.89 -4.18 15.04
C VAL A 401 -18.39 -4.18 15.37
N LEU A 402 -17.76 -3.02 15.52
CA LEU A 402 -16.35 -2.93 15.94
C LEU A 402 -16.09 -3.63 17.29
N GLU A 403 -17.02 -3.52 18.24
CA GLU A 403 -16.94 -4.14 19.56
C GLU A 403 -16.92 -5.68 19.52
N ARG A 404 -17.35 -6.29 18.42
CA ARG A 404 -17.21 -7.75 18.23
C ARG A 404 -15.74 -8.14 18.04
N PHE A 405 -14.95 -7.25 17.46
CA PHE A 405 -13.57 -7.54 17.05
C PHE A 405 -12.56 -6.88 17.99
N LEU A 406 -12.87 -5.73 18.57
CA LEU A 406 -11.96 -4.98 19.42
C LEU A 406 -12.56 -4.76 20.80
N GLU A 407 -11.74 -4.93 21.83
CA GLU A 407 -12.13 -4.73 23.23
C GLU A 407 -11.75 -3.33 23.74
N ASN A 408 -10.60 -2.83 23.30
CA ASN A 408 -10.06 -1.54 23.73
C ASN A 408 -10.94 -0.38 23.22
N LYS A 409 -11.62 0.29 24.15
CA LYS A 409 -12.56 1.38 23.85
C LYS A 409 -11.88 2.59 23.21
N ASP A 410 -10.62 2.86 23.58
CA ASP A 410 -9.88 3.98 23.00
C ASP A 410 -9.53 3.70 21.54
N ASP A 411 -9.15 2.46 21.23
CA ASP A 411 -8.83 2.06 19.86
C ASP A 411 -10.08 2.08 18.97
N ILE A 412 -11.22 1.59 19.49
CA ILE A 412 -12.51 1.71 18.81
C ILE A 412 -12.88 3.18 18.57
N ALA A 413 -12.67 4.06 19.54
CA ALA A 413 -12.95 5.49 19.40
C ALA A 413 -12.07 6.15 18.33
N LYS A 414 -10.78 5.80 18.27
CA LYS A 414 -9.85 6.29 17.24
C LYS A 414 -10.26 5.85 15.84
N LEU A 415 -10.64 4.58 15.68
CA LEU A 415 -11.13 4.06 14.39
C LEU A 415 -12.42 4.78 13.95
N ARG A 416 -13.40 4.88 14.85
CA ARG A 416 -14.67 5.57 14.56
C ARG A 416 -14.48 7.02 14.17
N LYS A 417 -13.54 7.72 14.80
CA LYS A 417 -13.20 9.11 14.45
C LYS A 417 -12.73 9.25 12.99
N CYS A 418 -12.21 8.18 12.40
CA CYS A 418 -11.78 8.14 11.01
C CYS A 418 -12.88 7.66 10.04
N PHE A 419 -14.04 7.19 10.50
CA PHE A 419 -15.08 6.69 9.61
C PHE A 419 -15.90 7.85 9.05
N ALA A 420 -15.95 7.94 7.72
CA ALA A 420 -16.97 8.74 7.05
C ALA A 420 -18.34 8.04 7.16
N GLY A 421 -19.41 8.74 6.75
CA GLY A 421 -20.71 8.08 6.58
C GLY A 421 -20.63 6.93 5.56
N LEU A 422 -21.06 5.75 5.96
CA LEU A 422 -21.00 4.51 5.17
C LEU A 422 -22.33 3.76 5.32
N TRP A 423 -23.01 3.53 4.20
CA TRP A 423 -24.38 3.00 4.20
C TRP A 423 -24.56 1.91 3.16
N SER A 424 -25.42 0.96 3.49
CA SER A 424 -25.86 -0.08 2.57
C SER A 424 -27.05 0.42 1.75
N LEU A 425 -27.25 -0.09 0.53
CA LEU A 425 -28.34 0.35 -0.35
C LEU A 425 -29.74 -0.11 0.09
N ASP A 426 -29.85 -0.98 1.10
CA ASP A 426 -31.13 -1.33 1.74
C ASP A 426 -31.59 -0.26 2.76
N GLU A 427 -30.76 0.73 3.08
CA GLU A 427 -31.11 1.87 3.93
C GLU A 427 -31.88 2.93 3.14
N SER A 428 -33.20 2.75 3.03
CA SER A 428 -34.06 3.51 2.10
C SER A 428 -34.02 5.04 2.25
N ASP A 429 -33.79 5.56 3.46
CA ASP A 429 -33.76 7.02 3.68
C ASP A 429 -32.48 7.65 3.14
N THR A 430 -31.33 6.99 3.32
CA THR A 430 -30.06 7.42 2.73
C THR A 430 -30.10 7.34 1.20
N VAL A 431 -30.75 6.31 0.64
CA VAL A 431 -30.91 6.19 -0.82
C VAL A 431 -31.75 7.34 -1.39
N LYS A 432 -32.86 7.71 -0.73
CA LYS A 432 -33.65 8.89 -1.14
C LYS A 432 -32.81 10.16 -1.08
N ASP A 433 -32.06 10.34 0.00
CA ASP A 433 -31.18 11.51 0.15
C ASP A 433 -30.10 11.58 -0.92
N ALA A 434 -29.50 10.44 -1.28
CA ALA A 434 -28.51 10.36 -2.36
C ALA A 434 -29.12 10.62 -3.76
N ILE A 435 -30.40 10.34 -3.98
CA ILE A 435 -31.11 10.69 -5.21
C ILE A 435 -31.40 12.20 -5.27
N GLU A 436 -31.75 12.81 -4.14
CA GLU A 436 -32.05 14.24 -4.04
C GLU A 436 -30.78 15.11 -4.06
N ARG A 437 -29.71 14.63 -3.43
CA ARG A 437 -28.43 15.34 -3.24
C ARG A 437 -27.22 14.49 -3.65
N PRO A 438 -27.16 14.03 -4.92
CA PRO A 438 -26.15 13.06 -5.36
C PRO A 438 -24.70 13.55 -5.26
N GLY A 439 -24.50 14.87 -5.31
CA GLY A 439 -23.18 15.48 -5.14
C GLY A 439 -22.51 15.20 -3.79
N LEU A 440 -23.27 14.83 -2.75
CA LEU A 440 -22.79 14.55 -1.40
C LEU A 440 -22.36 13.09 -1.18
N TYR A 441 -22.53 12.24 -2.19
CA TYR A 441 -22.29 10.80 -2.09
C TYR A 441 -21.32 10.30 -3.15
N VAL A 442 -20.68 9.18 -2.82
CA VAL A 442 -19.93 8.34 -3.76
C VAL A 442 -20.53 6.94 -3.68
N MET A 443 -20.89 6.36 -4.82
CA MET A 443 -21.34 4.97 -4.89
C MET A 443 -20.17 4.08 -5.33
N LYS A 444 -19.85 3.07 -4.53
CA LYS A 444 -18.66 2.22 -4.74
C LYS A 444 -19.05 0.76 -4.98
N PRO A 445 -18.63 0.13 -6.10
CA PRO A 445 -18.74 -1.32 -6.27
C PRO A 445 -17.67 -2.06 -5.47
N GLN A 446 -17.78 -3.40 -5.39
CA GLN A 446 -16.77 -4.27 -4.80
C GLN A 446 -15.57 -4.49 -5.74
N ARG A 447 -14.81 -3.42 -6.01
CA ARG A 447 -13.61 -3.44 -6.86
C ARG A 447 -12.46 -2.73 -6.18
N GLU A 448 -11.24 -3.12 -6.57
CA GLU A 448 -9.97 -2.50 -6.18
C GLU A 448 -9.24 -1.94 -7.41
N GLY A 449 -8.26 -1.06 -7.20
CA GLY A 449 -7.39 -0.55 -8.27
C GLY A 449 -7.81 0.76 -8.93
N GLY A 450 -8.87 1.42 -8.44
CA GLY A 450 -9.38 2.70 -8.96
C GLY A 450 -10.16 2.59 -10.28
N GLY A 451 -10.88 3.65 -10.67
CA GLY A 451 -11.63 3.72 -11.93
C GLY A 451 -13.06 3.18 -11.89
N ASN A 452 -13.56 2.78 -10.71
CA ASN A 452 -14.83 2.04 -10.59
C ASN A 452 -15.94 2.81 -9.87
N ASN A 453 -15.64 3.98 -9.30
CA ASN A 453 -16.60 4.68 -8.43
C ASN A 453 -17.53 5.55 -9.27
N ILE A 454 -18.74 5.79 -8.73
CA ILE A 454 -19.78 6.59 -9.37
C ILE A 454 -20.02 7.85 -8.53
N TYR A 455 -20.11 9.01 -9.18
CA TYR A 455 -20.12 10.33 -8.54
C TYR A 455 -21.18 11.25 -9.16
N GLY A 456 -21.65 12.24 -8.40
CA GLY A 456 -22.53 13.28 -8.93
C GLY A 456 -23.81 12.71 -9.54
N GLU A 457 -24.32 13.31 -10.61
CA GLU A 457 -25.59 12.87 -11.23
C GLU A 457 -25.61 11.39 -11.62
N ASP A 458 -24.46 10.78 -11.94
CA ASP A 458 -24.39 9.35 -12.24
C ASP A 458 -24.80 8.48 -11.05
N VAL A 459 -24.62 8.96 -9.80
CA VAL A 459 -25.12 8.28 -8.59
C VAL A 459 -26.65 8.21 -8.63
N LYS A 460 -27.30 9.33 -8.93
CA LYS A 460 -28.75 9.41 -9.02
C LYS A 460 -29.29 8.52 -10.13
N GLU A 461 -28.68 8.58 -11.31
CA GLU A 461 -29.06 7.73 -12.45
C GLU A 461 -28.92 6.24 -12.11
N ALA A 462 -27.81 5.85 -11.49
CA ALA A 462 -27.56 4.48 -11.10
C ALA A 462 -28.57 3.99 -10.03
N LEU A 463 -28.85 4.80 -9.00
CA LEU A 463 -29.83 4.45 -7.97
C LEU A 463 -31.25 4.32 -8.54
N LEU A 464 -31.68 5.25 -9.41
CA LEU A 464 -32.99 5.18 -10.06
C LEU A 464 -33.09 3.97 -11.00
N LYS A 465 -32.00 3.58 -11.66
CA LYS A 465 -31.94 2.37 -12.47
C LYS A 465 -32.07 1.11 -11.61
N LEU A 466 -31.32 1.01 -10.51
CA LEU A 466 -31.41 -0.11 -9.56
C LEU A 466 -32.82 -0.26 -8.98
N GLN A 467 -33.52 0.85 -8.68
CA GLN A 467 -34.92 0.82 -8.22
C GLN A 467 -35.89 0.24 -9.26
N LYS A 468 -35.63 0.44 -10.56
CA LYS A 468 -36.47 -0.08 -11.66
C LYS A 468 -36.21 -1.54 -11.97
N GLU A 469 -34.97 -2.00 -11.86
CA GLU A 469 -34.55 -3.36 -12.22
C GLU A 469 -35.03 -4.44 -11.23
N GLY A 470 -35.46 -4.06 -10.03
CA GLY A 470 -35.94 -5.00 -9.01
C GLY A 470 -34.81 -5.55 -8.11
N THR A 471 -35.17 -6.41 -7.15
CA THR A 471 -34.34 -6.71 -5.97
C THR A 471 -33.08 -7.53 -6.29
N GLY A 472 -31.93 -7.06 -5.81
CA GLY A 472 -30.71 -7.86 -5.65
C GLY A 472 -29.43 -7.26 -6.24
N SER A 473 -29.51 -6.47 -7.32
CA SER A 473 -28.34 -5.84 -7.97
C SER A 473 -27.75 -4.69 -7.13
N ASP A 474 -28.54 -4.13 -6.21
CA ASP A 474 -28.14 -3.13 -5.22
C ASP A 474 -27.00 -3.61 -4.32
N ALA A 475 -26.96 -4.91 -4.01
CA ALA A 475 -25.97 -5.49 -3.11
C ALA A 475 -24.52 -5.49 -3.65
N ALA A 476 -24.31 -5.12 -4.91
CA ALA A 476 -22.96 -4.93 -5.47
C ALA A 476 -22.31 -3.62 -4.98
N TYR A 477 -23.10 -2.67 -4.46
CA TYR A 477 -22.65 -1.32 -4.15
C TYR A 477 -22.84 -0.95 -2.68
N ILE A 478 -22.07 0.05 -2.25
CA ILE A 478 -22.31 0.82 -1.02
C ILE A 478 -22.43 2.31 -1.35
N LEU A 479 -23.06 3.07 -0.46
CA LEU A 479 -22.97 4.53 -0.45
C LEU A 479 -21.96 4.98 0.60
N MET A 480 -21.16 5.97 0.24
CA MET A 480 -20.22 6.62 1.12
C MET A 480 -20.40 8.14 1.05
N GLN A 481 -20.24 8.82 2.19
CA GLN A 481 -20.14 10.27 2.25
C GLN A 481 -19.00 10.74 1.35
N ARG A 482 -19.28 11.69 0.46
CA ARG A 482 -18.23 12.35 -0.30
C ARG A 482 -17.46 13.28 0.63
N ILE A 483 -16.14 13.11 0.64
CA ILE A 483 -15.20 13.96 1.37
C ILE A 483 -14.76 15.09 0.45
N PHE A 484 -14.65 16.31 0.99
CA PHE A 484 -14.26 17.49 0.23
C PHE A 484 -12.98 18.09 0.82
N PRO A 485 -11.79 17.66 0.35
CA PRO A 485 -10.52 18.20 0.82
C PRO A 485 -10.29 19.64 0.39
N ASN A 486 -9.34 20.30 1.05
CA ASN A 486 -8.89 21.63 0.62
C ASN A 486 -8.28 21.55 -0.78
N ILE A 487 -8.61 22.51 -1.64
CA ILE A 487 -7.98 22.63 -2.95
C ILE A 487 -6.65 23.37 -2.77
N SER A 488 -5.56 22.75 -3.23
CA SER A 488 -4.21 23.31 -3.16
C SER A 488 -3.61 23.47 -4.55
N HIS A 489 -2.78 24.50 -4.72
CA HIS A 489 -2.00 24.69 -5.94
C HIS A 489 -0.79 23.76 -5.94
N SER A 490 -0.62 22.99 -7.02
CA SER A 490 0.49 22.06 -7.20
C SER A 490 1.05 22.16 -8.61
N ILE A 491 2.30 21.70 -8.77
CA ILE A 491 2.91 21.48 -10.07
C ILE A 491 3.06 19.97 -10.28
N LEU A 492 2.39 19.43 -11.30
CA LEU A 492 2.38 18.01 -11.62
C LEU A 492 3.30 17.73 -12.79
N MET A 493 4.25 16.81 -12.62
CA MET A 493 5.15 16.34 -13.66
C MET A 493 4.57 15.09 -14.33
N ARG A 494 4.38 15.14 -15.65
CA ARG A 494 3.99 13.99 -16.48
C ARG A 494 4.73 14.01 -17.81
N GLU A 495 5.33 12.88 -18.19
CA GLU A 495 5.97 12.72 -19.51
C GLU A 495 6.97 13.85 -19.83
N GLY A 496 7.70 14.35 -18.83
CA GLY A 496 8.67 15.44 -18.95
C GLY A 496 8.09 16.86 -18.88
N ILE A 497 6.78 17.01 -18.71
CA ILE A 497 6.09 18.31 -18.77
C ILE A 497 5.53 18.69 -17.38
N PRO A 498 5.84 19.91 -16.88
CA PRO A 498 5.22 20.45 -15.67
C PRO A 498 3.85 21.09 -15.97
N HIS A 499 2.86 20.79 -15.14
CA HIS A 499 1.50 21.33 -15.21
C HIS A 499 1.12 22.01 -13.90
N LYS A 500 0.82 23.32 -13.93
CA LYS A 500 0.28 24.06 -12.78
C LYS A 500 -1.21 23.75 -12.65
N GLU A 501 -1.60 23.10 -11.57
CA GLU A 501 -2.95 22.59 -11.38
C GLU A 501 -3.51 22.95 -10.00
N GLN A 502 -4.84 22.98 -9.92
CA GLN A 502 -5.57 22.90 -8.66
C GLN A 502 -5.80 21.44 -8.30
N THR A 503 -5.47 21.06 -7.08
CA THR A 503 -5.36 19.65 -6.70
C THR A 503 -5.98 19.35 -5.35
N ILE A 504 -6.32 18.07 -5.16
CA ILE A 504 -6.64 17.47 -3.87
C ILE A 504 -5.74 16.25 -3.68
N SER A 505 -5.47 15.91 -2.42
CA SER A 505 -4.54 14.83 -2.08
C SER A 505 -5.16 13.79 -1.14
N GLU A 506 -4.67 12.56 -1.26
CA GLU A 506 -5.11 11.38 -0.50
C GLU A 506 -3.90 10.71 0.13
N LEU A 507 -3.87 10.66 1.47
CA LEU A 507 -2.81 10.07 2.25
C LEU A 507 -3.06 8.58 2.44
N GLY A 508 -2.18 7.74 1.92
CA GLY A 508 -2.10 6.32 2.26
C GLY A 508 -1.07 6.06 3.34
N VAL A 509 -1.46 5.39 4.42
CA VAL A 509 -0.54 4.93 5.46
C VAL A 509 -0.41 3.41 5.35
N TYR A 510 0.81 2.94 5.15
CA TYR A 510 1.08 1.51 5.09
C TYR A 510 1.07 0.91 6.49
N GLY A 511 0.62 -0.34 6.59
CA GLY A 511 0.69 -1.15 7.80
C GLY A 511 1.30 -2.50 7.48
N SER A 512 2.20 -2.97 8.35
CA SER A 512 2.75 -4.33 8.27
C SER A 512 2.34 -5.12 9.51
N TYR A 513 1.83 -6.32 9.27
CA TYR A 513 1.35 -7.24 10.29
C TYR A 513 1.89 -8.64 10.07
N LEU A 514 2.41 -9.27 11.11
CA LEU A 514 2.80 -10.67 11.09
C LEU A 514 2.47 -11.29 12.45
N ARG A 515 1.77 -12.40 12.42
CA ARG A 515 1.47 -13.20 13.61
C ARG A 515 1.79 -14.67 13.33
N ASN A 516 2.33 -15.35 14.32
CA ASN A 516 2.44 -16.81 14.34
C ASN A 516 1.64 -17.34 15.53
N LYS A 517 0.55 -18.07 15.26
CA LYS A 517 -0.43 -18.53 16.27
C LYS A 517 -0.99 -17.35 17.06
N ASP A 518 -0.57 -17.22 18.32
CA ASP A 518 -1.01 -16.18 19.24
C ASP A 518 -0.01 -15.03 19.36
N GLU A 519 1.24 -15.21 18.90
CA GLU A 519 2.31 -14.23 19.03
C GLU A 519 2.28 -13.25 17.85
N VAL A 520 2.05 -11.98 18.14
CA VAL A 520 2.17 -10.87 17.18
C VAL A 520 3.64 -10.49 17.07
N LEU A 521 4.25 -10.82 15.94
CA LEU A 521 5.68 -10.59 15.65
C LEU A 521 5.91 -9.21 15.03
N ILE A 522 4.95 -8.71 14.26
CA ILE A 522 4.96 -7.37 13.66
C ILE A 522 3.54 -6.80 13.75
N ASN A 523 3.42 -5.58 14.26
CA ASN A 523 2.21 -4.78 14.11
C ASN A 523 2.56 -3.29 14.19
N GLU A 524 2.88 -2.71 13.04
CA GLU A 524 3.42 -1.34 12.97
C GLU A 524 2.90 -0.55 11.77
N GLN A 525 3.05 0.78 11.87
CA GLN A 525 2.98 1.68 10.73
C GLN A 525 4.26 1.54 9.90
N ALA A 526 4.09 1.42 8.58
CA ALA A 526 5.15 0.98 7.67
C ALA A 526 5.44 1.98 6.53
N GLY A 527 5.55 3.27 6.86
CA GLY A 527 5.71 4.35 5.88
C GLY A 527 4.38 4.85 5.29
N TYR A 528 4.46 5.63 4.21
CA TYR A 528 3.29 6.30 3.64
C TYR A 528 3.40 6.50 2.12
N LEU A 529 2.28 6.85 1.52
CA LEU A 529 2.10 7.28 0.14
C LEU A 529 1.23 8.53 0.15
N MET A 530 1.61 9.59 -0.53
CA MET A 530 0.65 10.65 -0.87
C MET A 530 0.32 10.53 -2.37
N ARG A 531 -0.97 10.61 -2.70
CA ARG A 531 -1.45 10.68 -4.08
C ARG A 531 -2.12 12.03 -4.27
N THR A 532 -1.74 12.73 -5.33
CA THR A 532 -2.28 14.05 -5.64
C THR A 532 -2.91 14.02 -7.03
N LYS A 533 -4.10 14.60 -7.18
CA LYS A 533 -4.85 14.64 -8.43
C LYS A 533 -5.47 16.00 -8.67
N VAL A 534 -5.79 16.31 -9.92
CA VAL A 534 -6.53 17.53 -10.25
C VAL A 534 -7.89 17.53 -9.53
N SER A 535 -8.30 18.67 -8.98
CA SER A 535 -9.50 18.80 -8.12
C SER A 535 -10.80 18.47 -8.84
N SER A 536 -10.82 18.62 -10.17
CA SER A 536 -11.94 18.26 -11.03
C SER A 536 -12.04 16.75 -11.32
N SER A 537 -11.00 15.97 -11.01
CA SER A 537 -10.99 14.52 -11.28
C SER A 537 -11.67 13.75 -10.16
N ASN A 538 -12.71 13.00 -10.53
CA ASN A 538 -13.37 12.07 -9.63
C ASN A 538 -12.46 10.87 -9.31
N GLU A 539 -11.65 10.40 -10.26
CA GLU A 539 -10.77 9.23 -10.12
C GLU A 539 -9.36 9.59 -9.63
N GLY A 540 -8.70 8.65 -8.92
CA GLY A 540 -7.44 8.90 -8.20
C GLY A 540 -6.32 7.85 -8.39
N GLY A 541 -6.47 6.90 -9.30
CA GLY A 541 -5.44 5.90 -9.56
C GLY A 541 -4.23 6.49 -10.31
N VAL A 542 -3.01 6.33 -9.77
CA VAL A 542 -1.76 6.68 -10.49
C VAL A 542 -1.55 5.76 -11.69
N ALA A 543 -1.69 4.45 -11.47
CA ALA A 543 -1.58 3.43 -12.53
C ALA A 543 -2.65 3.63 -13.63
N ALA A 544 -3.82 4.17 -13.26
CA ALA A 544 -4.90 4.51 -14.18
C ALA A 544 -4.73 5.88 -14.88
N GLY A 545 -3.67 6.63 -14.54
CA GLY A 545 -3.31 7.90 -15.19
C GLY A 545 -3.98 9.16 -14.61
N PHE A 546 -4.76 9.06 -13.54
CA PHE A 546 -5.52 10.19 -12.98
C PHE A 546 -4.74 10.99 -11.92
N ALA A 547 -3.89 10.32 -11.14
CA ALA A 547 -3.12 10.92 -10.05
C ALA A 547 -1.62 10.90 -10.34
N VAL A 548 -0.87 11.64 -9.53
CA VAL A 548 0.60 11.58 -9.42
C VAL A 548 0.99 11.10 -8.03
N LEU A 549 2.21 10.59 -7.89
CA LEU A 549 2.82 10.33 -6.60
C LEU A 549 3.30 11.64 -5.98
N ASP A 550 3.20 11.74 -4.66
CA ASP A 550 3.57 12.93 -3.89
C ASP A 550 4.16 12.50 -2.54
N SER A 551 4.70 13.45 -1.77
CA SER A 551 5.02 13.29 -0.36
C SER A 551 4.30 14.36 0.47
N ILE A 552 4.49 14.34 1.79
CA ILE A 552 3.92 15.36 2.67
C ILE A 552 4.99 16.33 3.18
N TYR A 553 4.57 17.57 3.41
CA TYR A 553 5.30 18.60 4.13
C TYR A 553 4.50 18.94 5.39
N LEU A 554 5.03 18.58 6.55
CA LEU A 554 4.32 18.70 7.82
C LEU A 554 4.25 20.17 8.24
N VAL A 555 3.03 20.67 8.47
CA VAL A 555 2.77 22.05 8.93
C VAL A 555 2.31 22.12 10.37
#